data_AF-A0A1B2CTW1-F1
#
_entry.id   AF-A0A1B2CTW1-F1
#
_cell.length_a   1.000
_cell.length_b   1.000
_cell.length_c   1.000
_cell.angle_alpha   90.00
_cell.angle_beta   90.00
_cell.angle_gamma   90.00
#
_symmetry.space_group_name_H-M   'P 1'
#
loop_
_entity.id
_entity.type
_entity.pdbx_description
1 polymer ?
#
loop_
_entity_poly.entity_id
_entity_poly.type
_entity_poly.pdbx_seq_one_letter_code
_entity_poly.pdbx_strand_id
1 'polypeptide(L)'
;MCRGGAPDPAYRCMTEELLRSAEASYHAAFPAIRELPAAFRRPVAVAAHVYRGIHAPLRRAGYDNLRRRAVTSGAAKMMLAGRALWDLWRLERAPASAFAAEGEARDAVPVRLAGA
;
A
#
# COMPACT_ATOMS: atom_id res chain seq x y z
N MET A 1 17.60 23.87 23.86
CA MET A 1 16.81 22.77 23.26
C MET A 1 15.65 23.38 22.49
N CYS A 2 15.69 23.44 21.16
CA CYS A 2 14.57 23.97 20.38
C CYS A 2 13.44 22.95 20.37
N ARG A 3 12.36 23.21 21.12
CA ARG A 3 11.09 22.49 20.95
C ARG A 3 10.62 22.81 19.54
N GLY A 4 10.71 21.84 18.64
CA GLY A 4 10.11 22.06 17.33
C GLY A 4 8.59 22.25 17.50
N GLY A 5 8.00 23.20 16.76
CA GLY A 5 6.55 23.46 16.67
C GLY A 5 5.84 22.64 15.60
N ALA A 6 4.53 22.43 15.70
CA ALA A 6 3.74 21.60 14.76
C ALA A 6 4.09 21.86 13.27
N PRO A 7 3.94 20.86 12.37
CA PRO A 7 4.24 21.06 10.95
C PRO A 7 3.51 22.27 10.38
N ASP A 8 4.25 23.07 9.62
CA ASP A 8 3.72 24.28 8.98
C ASP A 8 2.52 23.97 8.07
N PRO A 9 1.53 24.85 7.95
CA PRO A 9 0.39 24.65 7.05
C PRO A 9 0.76 24.31 5.60
N ALA A 10 1.83 24.89 5.04
CA ALA A 10 2.29 24.58 3.69
C ALA A 10 2.78 23.13 3.58
N TYR A 11 3.48 22.63 4.60
CA TYR A 11 3.91 21.23 4.67
C TYR A 11 2.71 20.27 4.71
N ARG A 12 1.68 20.62 5.48
CA ARG A 12 0.44 19.84 5.57
C ARG A 12 -0.28 19.79 4.23
N CYS A 13 -0.37 20.94 3.53
CA CYS A 13 -0.97 21.04 2.20
C CYS A 13 -0.23 20.19 1.18
N MET A 14 1.11 20.31 1.12
CA MET A 14 1.96 19.49 0.26
C MET A 14 1.79 17.99 0.55
N THR A 15 1.80 17.59 1.83
CA THR A 15 1.64 16.19 2.22
C THR A 15 0.28 15.65 1.80
N GLU A 16 -0.78 16.46 1.91
CA GLU A 16 -2.11 16.09 1.46
C GLU A 16 -2.19 15.89 -0.06
N GLU A 17 -1.49 16.72 -0.83
CA GLU A 17 -1.38 16.54 -2.28
C GLU A 17 -0.71 15.22 -2.64
N LEU A 18 0.38 14.88 -1.95
CA LEU A 18 1.09 13.61 -2.14
C LEU A 18 0.19 12.41 -1.80
N LEU A 19 -0.58 12.50 -0.70
CA LEU A 19 -1.55 11.47 -0.34
C LEU A 19 -2.65 11.31 -1.40
N ARG A 20 -3.10 12.40 -2.03
CA ARG A 20 -4.07 12.34 -3.13
C ARG A 20 -3.49 11.62 -4.35
N SER A 21 -2.25 11.92 -4.71
CA SER A 21 -1.55 11.21 -5.79
C SER A 21 -1.37 9.72 -5.48
N ALA A 22 -1.03 9.38 -4.24
CA ALA A 22 -0.91 7.99 -3.80
C ALA A 22 -2.27 7.26 -3.85
N GLU A 23 -3.35 7.93 -3.43
CA GLU A 23 -4.70 7.38 -3.47
C GLU A 23 -5.14 7.05 -4.91
N ALA A 24 -4.88 7.95 -5.85
CA ALA A 24 -5.12 7.71 -7.27
C ALA A 24 -4.36 6.48 -7.80
N SER A 25 -3.11 6.32 -7.36
CA SER A 25 -2.26 5.17 -7.72
C SER A 25 -2.83 3.86 -7.16
N TYR A 26 -3.27 3.85 -5.89
CA TYR A 26 -3.93 2.68 -5.31
C TYR A 26 -5.23 2.31 -6.03
N HIS A 27 -6.03 3.32 -6.39
CA HIS A 27 -7.27 3.11 -7.13
C HIS A 27 -7.02 2.43 -8.49
N ALA A 28 -5.96 2.85 -9.20
CA ALA A 28 -5.55 2.20 -10.45
C ALA A 28 -4.95 0.81 -10.23
N ALA A 29 -4.19 0.60 -9.14
CA ALA A 29 -3.48 -0.64 -8.89
C ALA A 29 -4.38 -1.79 -8.41
N PHE A 30 -5.37 -1.54 -7.54
CA PHE A 30 -6.21 -2.59 -6.96
C PHE A 30 -6.87 -3.53 -7.98
N PRO A 31 -7.52 -3.06 -9.07
CA PRO A 31 -8.08 -3.96 -10.06
C PRO A 31 -7.01 -4.77 -10.82
N ALA A 32 -5.79 -4.23 -10.98
CA ALA A 32 -4.69 -4.90 -11.69
C ALA A 32 -4.04 -6.03 -10.87
N ILE A 33 -4.25 -6.11 -9.55
CA ILE A 33 -3.69 -7.17 -8.69
C ILE A 33 -4.14 -8.56 -9.15
N ARG A 34 -5.35 -8.68 -9.75
CA ARG A 34 -5.86 -9.96 -10.25
C ARG A 34 -5.07 -10.51 -11.43
N GLU A 35 -4.38 -9.65 -12.17
CA GLU A 35 -3.57 -10.01 -13.34
C GLU A 35 -2.19 -10.58 -12.93
N LEU A 36 -1.81 -10.46 -11.65
CA LEU A 36 -0.57 -11.04 -11.13
C LEU A 36 -0.64 -12.58 -11.13
N PRO A 37 0.52 -13.26 -11.17
CA PRO A 37 0.57 -14.70 -10.92
C PRO A 37 -0.02 -15.04 -9.54
N ALA A 38 -0.70 -16.18 -9.43
CA ALA A 38 -1.50 -16.53 -8.26
C ALA A 38 -0.75 -16.42 -6.92
N ALA A 39 0.54 -16.78 -6.91
CA ALA A 39 1.41 -16.70 -5.74
C ALA A 39 1.59 -15.26 -5.21
N PHE A 40 1.49 -14.25 -6.06
CA PHE A 40 1.74 -12.84 -5.70
C PHE A 40 0.47 -12.04 -5.40
N ARG A 41 -0.70 -12.49 -5.88
CA ARG A 41 -1.97 -11.75 -5.70
C ARG A 41 -2.25 -11.42 -4.24
N ARG A 42 -2.17 -12.45 -3.39
CA ARG A 42 -2.49 -12.37 -1.97
C ARG A 42 -1.50 -11.48 -1.19
N PRO A 43 -0.17 -11.70 -1.24
CA PRO A 43 0.76 -10.83 -0.52
C PRO A 43 0.74 -9.38 -1.02
N VAL A 44 0.55 -9.14 -2.32
CA VAL A 44 0.49 -7.78 -2.88
C VAL A 44 -0.80 -7.06 -2.48
N ALA A 45 -1.95 -7.72 -2.52
CA ALA A 45 -3.22 -7.14 -2.04
C ALA A 45 -3.11 -6.69 -0.58
N VAL A 46 -2.50 -7.53 0.25
CA VAL A 46 -2.32 -7.26 1.68
C VAL A 46 -1.40 -6.07 1.88
N ALA A 47 -0.24 -6.07 1.22
CA ALA A 47 0.70 -4.96 1.30
C ALA A 47 0.04 -3.64 0.84
N ALA A 48 -0.67 -3.64 -0.29
CA ALA A 48 -1.35 -2.46 -0.80
C ALA A 48 -2.38 -1.89 0.20
N HIS A 49 -3.20 -2.76 0.81
CA HIS A 49 -4.13 -2.34 1.85
C HIS A 49 -3.44 -1.86 3.13
N VAL A 50 -2.30 -2.46 3.51
CA VAL A 50 -1.51 -2.05 4.67
C VAL A 50 -1.00 -0.63 4.50
N TYR A 51 -0.35 -0.37 3.37
CA TYR A 51 0.29 0.92 3.11
C TYR A 51 -0.73 2.03 2.85
N ARG A 52 -1.80 1.76 2.10
CA ARG A 52 -2.92 2.71 1.97
C ARG A 52 -3.54 3.04 3.33
N GLY A 53 -3.61 2.07 4.24
CA GLY A 53 -4.11 2.24 5.59
C GLY A 53 -3.35 3.27 6.44
N ILE A 54 -2.11 3.63 6.07
CA ILE A 54 -1.29 4.64 6.76
C ILE A 54 -1.82 6.07 6.54
N HIS A 55 -2.57 6.31 5.46
CA HIS A 55 -3.09 7.64 5.13
C HIS A 55 -3.97 8.21 6.27
N ALA A 56 -4.84 7.39 6.88
CA ALA A 56 -5.74 7.84 7.94
C ALA A 56 -5.02 8.15 9.27
N PRO A 57 -4.12 7.30 9.80
CA PRO A 57 -3.25 7.65 10.92
C PRO A 57 -2.42 8.92 10.68
N LEU A 58 -1.89 9.11 9.46
CA LEU A 58 -1.09 10.28 9.13
C LEU A 58 -1.92 11.58 9.20
N ARG A 59 -3.16 11.56 8.69
CA ARG A 59 -4.12 12.67 8.81
C ARG A 59 -4.48 12.95 10.27
N ARG A 60 -4.77 11.91 11.06
CA ARG A 60 -5.08 12.02 12.50
C ARG A 60 -3.92 12.58 13.33
N ALA A 61 -2.68 12.30 12.93
CA ALA A 61 -1.48 12.86 13.55
C ALA A 61 -1.19 14.31 13.11
N GLY A 62 -2.08 14.94 12.33
CA GLY A 62 -1.86 16.30 11.83
C GLY A 62 -0.72 16.40 10.82
N TYR A 63 -0.41 15.32 10.12
CA TYR A 63 0.73 15.17 9.22
C TYR A 63 2.11 15.33 9.90
N ASP A 64 2.18 15.24 11.24
CA ASP A 64 3.45 15.22 11.96
C ASP A 64 4.12 13.85 11.85
N ASN A 65 4.79 13.63 10.71
CA ASN A 65 5.69 12.51 10.47
C ASN A 65 7.18 12.85 10.74
N LEU A 66 7.48 14.11 11.10
CA LEU A 66 8.84 14.61 11.31
C LEU A 66 9.30 14.46 12.76
N ARG A 67 8.40 14.60 13.74
CA ARG A 67 8.72 14.39 15.17
C ARG A 67 8.28 13.06 15.70
N ARG A 68 7.24 12.50 15.10
CA ARG A 68 6.68 11.22 15.49
C ARG A 68 6.71 10.35 14.25
N ARG A 69 7.50 9.27 14.29
CA ARG A 69 7.41 8.24 13.26
C ARG A 69 5.97 7.72 13.29
N ALA A 70 5.22 7.91 12.21
CA ALA A 70 3.88 7.35 12.07
C ALA A 70 4.01 5.81 11.98
N VAL A 71 4.16 5.17 13.13
CA VAL A 71 4.06 3.72 13.25
C VAL A 71 2.59 3.35 13.21
N THR A 72 2.21 2.49 12.27
CA THR A 72 0.95 1.76 12.34
C THR A 72 0.91 1.06 13.71
N SER A 73 -0.02 1.44 14.59
CA SER A 73 -0.21 0.71 15.85
C SER A 73 -0.48 -0.76 15.52
N GLY A 74 0.11 -1.68 16.30
CA GLY A 74 0.14 -3.12 15.99
C GLY A 74 -1.22 -3.75 15.65
N ALA A 75 -2.32 -3.14 16.08
CA ALA A 75 -3.69 -3.52 15.74
C ALA A 75 -4.01 -3.44 14.24
N ALA A 76 -3.47 -2.44 13.50
CA ALA A 76 -3.67 -2.33 12.06
C ALA A 76 -2.95 -3.48 11.32
N LYS A 77 -1.69 -3.76 11.70
CA LYS A 77 -0.92 -4.89 11.14
C LYS A 77 -1.62 -6.24 11.37
N MET A 78 -2.22 -6.45 12.54
CA MET A 78 -3.01 -7.67 12.81
C MET A 78 -4.31 -7.74 12.01
N MET A 79 -5.03 -6.64 11.83
CA MET A 79 -6.25 -6.62 11.02
C MET A 79 -5.97 -6.88 9.53
N LEU A 80 -4.82 -6.42 9.04
CA LEU A 80 -4.37 -6.61 7.66
C LEU A 80 -3.85 -8.02 7.40
N ALA A 81 -3.12 -8.60 8.36
CA ALA A 81 -2.78 -10.02 8.34
C ALA A 81 -4.03 -10.92 8.46
N GLY A 82 -5.03 -10.52 9.25
CA GLY A 82 -6.29 -11.25 9.37
C GLY A 82 -7.11 -11.25 8.08
N ARG A 83 -7.20 -10.11 7.39
CA ARG A 83 -7.89 -10.00 6.10
C ARG A 83 -7.16 -10.77 4.98
N ALA A 84 -5.82 -10.76 5.01
CA ALA A 84 -4.97 -11.58 4.14
C ALA A 84 -5.36 -13.06 4.17
N LEU A 85 -5.44 -13.62 5.39
CA LEU A 85 -5.74 -15.03 5.60
C LEU A 85 -7.19 -15.37 5.21
N TRP A 86 -8.13 -14.45 5.43
CA TRP A 86 -9.54 -14.66 5.11
C TRP A 86 -9.81 -14.73 3.60
N ASP A 87 -9.20 -13.83 2.83
CA ASP A 87 -9.34 -13.82 1.37
C ASP A 87 -8.61 -15.02 0.73
N LEU A 88 -7.51 -15.46 1.35
CA LEU A 88 -6.77 -16.67 0.99
C LEU A 88 -7.65 -17.92 1.14
N TRP A 89 -8.30 -18.07 2.29
CA TRP A 89 -9.18 -19.19 2.63
C TRP A 89 -10.47 -19.26 1.80
N ARG A 90 -11.00 -18.12 1.33
CA ARG A 90 -12.15 -18.08 0.41
C ARG A 90 -11.80 -18.57 -1.00
N LEU A 91 -10.60 -18.23 -1.48
CA LEU A 91 -10.15 -18.57 -2.82
C LEU A 91 -9.80 -20.06 -2.97
N GLU A 92 -9.30 -20.70 -1.90
CA GLU A 92 -9.03 -22.15 -1.89
C GLU A 92 -10.29 -23.02 -1.88
N ARG A 93 -11.46 -22.44 -1.59
CA ARG A 93 -12.76 -23.13 -1.69
C ARG A 93 -13.42 -23.07 -3.06
N ALA A 94 -12.87 -22.30 -4.00
CA ALA A 94 -13.36 -22.28 -5.38
C ALA A 94 -12.60 -23.33 -6.22
N PRO A 95 -13.29 -24.20 -6.99
CA PRO A 95 -12.63 -25.28 -7.72
C PRO A 95 -11.67 -24.74 -8.79
N ALA A 96 -10.47 -25.33 -8.79
CA ALA A 96 -9.36 -24.98 -9.66
C ALA A 96 -9.51 -25.63 -11.04
N SER A 97 -10.01 -24.90 -12.04
CA SER A 97 -9.86 -25.30 -13.44
C SER A 97 -9.85 -24.08 -14.35
N ALA A 98 -8.71 -23.39 -14.48
CA ALA A 98 -8.51 -22.47 -15.61
C ALA A 98 -7.06 -22.03 -15.93
N PHE A 99 -6.07 -22.17 -15.04
CA PHE A 99 -4.78 -21.46 -15.24
C PHE A 99 -3.57 -22.37 -15.48
N ALA A 100 -3.67 -23.23 -16.49
CA ALA A 100 -2.54 -23.96 -17.04
C ALA A 100 -2.33 -23.57 -18.51
N ALA A 101 -1.79 -22.37 -18.76
CA ALA A 101 -1.04 -22.01 -19.97
C ALA A 101 -0.57 -20.56 -19.84
N GLU A 102 0.58 -20.23 -20.44
CA GLU A 102 1.07 -18.87 -20.71
C GLU A 102 1.84 -18.18 -19.56
N GLY A 103 2.80 -18.90 -18.99
CA GLY A 103 4.01 -18.27 -18.47
C GLY A 103 5.09 -18.27 -19.54
N GLU A 104 5.20 -17.20 -20.34
CA GLU A 104 6.45 -16.81 -21.00
C GLU A 104 6.35 -15.37 -21.51
N ALA A 105 7.41 -14.59 -21.33
CA ALA A 105 7.63 -13.25 -21.88
C ALA A 105 6.74 -12.11 -21.35
N ARG A 106 7.30 -11.31 -20.42
CA ARG A 106 7.50 -9.85 -20.66
C ARG A 106 8.37 -9.21 -19.56
N ASP A 107 9.60 -9.03 -19.98
CA ASP A 107 10.74 -8.31 -19.42
C ASP A 107 10.46 -7.02 -18.64
N ALA A 108 11.29 -6.86 -17.61
CA ALA A 108 11.99 -5.67 -17.14
C ALA A 108 11.39 -4.29 -17.48
N VAL A 109 10.87 -3.60 -16.46
CA VAL A 109 10.76 -2.12 -16.44
C VAL A 109 12.05 -1.55 -15.84
N PRO A 110 12.92 -0.88 -16.60
CA PRO A 110 14.10 -0.24 -16.02
C PRO A 110 13.68 1.04 -15.28
N VAL A 111 13.79 1.03 -13.95
CA VAL A 111 13.69 2.24 -13.12
C VAL A 111 14.97 3.05 -13.32
N ARG A 112 14.89 4.12 -14.12
CA ARG A 112 15.99 5.07 -14.30
C ARG A 112 15.96 6.07 -13.13
N LEU A 113 16.82 5.87 -12.13
CA LEU A 113 17.06 6.86 -11.08
C LEU A 113 17.84 8.03 -11.70
N ALA A 114 17.17 9.18 -11.86
CA ALA A 114 17.84 10.42 -12.25
C ALA A 114 18.75 10.87 -11.10
N GLY A 115 20.06 10.77 -11.31
CA GLY A 115 21.09 11.41 -10.51
C GLY A 115 21.35 12.83 -11.00
N ALA A 116 21.57 13.72 -10.04
CA ALA A 116 21.94 15.13 -10.19
C ALA A 116 23.30 15.34 -10.88
#